data_AF-A0A1B2RZ21-F1
#
_entry.id   AF-A0A1B2RZ21-F1
#
_cell.length_a   1.000
_cell.length_b   1.000
_cell.length_c   1.000
_cell.angle_alpha   90.00
_cell.angle_beta   90.00
_cell.angle_gamma   90.00
#
_symmetry.space_group_name_H-M   'P 1'
#
loop_
_entity.id
_entity.type
_entity.pdbx_description
1 polymer ?
#
loop_
_entity_poly.entity_id
_entity_poly.type
_entity_poly.pdbx_seq_one_letter_code
_entity_poly.pdbx_strand_id
1 'polypeptide(L)'
;MHLRRCIFVDASSSKHLCRSCASSLPQTKADFGHFLAGLIDSDGHIRKNGFVVIAFHSKEISVAYYLKKVLNSGSVYKIKNRHAVTYECMSNDVPNRKLSKK
;
A
#
# COMPACT_ATOMS: atom_id res chain seq x y z
N MET A 1 -27.45 16.38 16.21
CA MET A 1 -27.42 16.94 14.84
C MET A 1 -26.34 16.21 14.04
N HIS A 2 -26.78 15.34 13.13
CA HIS A 2 -26.13 14.85 11.91
C HIS A 2 -24.60 14.64 11.83
N LEU A 3 -24.17 13.38 11.84
CA LEU A 3 -23.30 12.87 10.77
C LEU A 3 -23.98 11.67 10.12
N ARG A 4 -24.69 11.92 9.01
CA ARG A 4 -25.24 10.90 8.11
C ARG A 4 -24.30 10.74 6.90
N ARG A 5 -23.96 9.47 6.61
CA ARG A 5 -23.87 8.79 5.28
C ARG A 5 -22.80 9.34 4.31
N CYS A 6 -22.20 8.57 3.40
CA CYS A 6 -22.72 7.54 2.48
C CYS A 6 -21.62 6.45 2.29
N ILE A 7 -21.90 5.15 2.31
CA ILE A 7 -22.66 4.31 1.36
C ILE A 7 -22.17 4.47 -0.10
N PHE A 8 -21.64 3.35 -0.61
CA PHE A 8 -21.46 2.92 -2.01
C PHE A 8 -22.17 3.78 -3.07
N VAL A 9 -21.46 4.22 -4.12
CA VAL A 9 -22.05 4.77 -5.34
C VAL A 9 -21.25 4.34 -6.57
N ASP A 10 -21.94 3.57 -7.41
CA ASP A 10 -21.91 3.40 -8.87
C ASP A 10 -20.59 3.46 -9.67
N ALA A 11 -20.33 2.35 -10.36
CA ALA A 11 -19.46 2.25 -11.52
C ALA A 11 -20.30 2.43 -12.79
N SER A 12 -20.34 3.63 -13.36
CA SER A 12 -20.76 3.80 -14.74
C SER A 12 -20.25 5.11 -15.35
N SER A 13 -19.86 5.01 -16.62
CA SER A 13 -19.70 6.08 -17.59
C SER A 13 -18.29 6.68 -17.77
N SER A 14 -17.58 6.01 -18.67
CA SER A 14 -16.62 6.55 -19.63
C SER A 14 -16.87 8.02 -20.02
N LYS A 15 -15.88 8.89 -19.80
CA LYS A 15 -15.48 9.98 -20.70
C LYS A 15 -14.34 10.79 -20.11
N HIS A 16 -13.39 11.09 -20.99
CA HIS A 16 -12.22 11.94 -20.81
C HIS A 16 -12.35 13.01 -19.73
N LEU A 17 -11.50 12.93 -18.72
CA LEU A 17 -11.04 14.10 -17.98
C LEU A 17 -9.64 13.78 -17.40
N CYS A 18 -8.62 14.55 -17.80
CA CYS A 18 -7.43 14.71 -16.98
C CYS A 18 -7.89 15.16 -15.58
N ARG A 19 -7.76 14.29 -14.58
CA ARG A 19 -8.13 14.58 -13.18
C ARG A 19 -6.93 14.35 -12.28
N SER A 20 -6.23 15.46 -12.04
CA SER A 20 -5.44 15.70 -10.84
C SER A 20 -6.17 15.14 -9.60
N CYS A 21 -5.49 14.24 -8.89
CA CYS A 21 -5.69 13.96 -7.46
C CYS A 21 -7.15 13.70 -7.00
N ALA A 22 -7.71 12.54 -7.31
CA ALA A 22 -8.82 11.99 -6.54
C ALA A 22 -8.35 10.69 -5.88
N SER A 23 -7.96 10.77 -4.60
CA SER A 23 -7.60 9.63 -3.76
C SER A 23 -8.85 8.83 -3.37
N SER A 24 -9.52 8.21 -4.34
CA SER A 24 -10.45 7.13 -4.07
C SER A 24 -9.63 5.88 -3.78
N LEU A 25 -9.76 5.33 -2.58
CA LEU A 25 -9.16 4.03 -2.26
C LEU A 25 -9.61 3.00 -3.30
N PRO A 26 -8.69 2.20 -3.86
CA PRO A 26 -9.01 1.27 -4.93
C PRO A 26 -10.08 0.26 -4.48
N GLN A 27 -11.13 0.11 -5.29
CA GLN A 27 -12.25 -0.79 -5.00
C GLN A 27 -12.10 -2.17 -5.66
N THR A 28 -11.36 -2.26 -6.78
CA THR A 28 -11.08 -3.52 -7.46
C THR A 28 -9.66 -4.02 -7.19
N LYS A 29 -9.42 -5.33 -7.34
CA LYS A 29 -8.09 -5.92 -7.19
C LYS A 29 -7.08 -5.35 -8.21
N ALA A 30 -7.54 -5.03 -9.41
CA ALA A 30 -6.70 -4.46 -10.46
C ALA A 30 -6.26 -3.04 -10.10
N ASP A 31 -7.19 -2.18 -9.67
CA ASP A 31 -6.86 -0.82 -9.25
C ASP A 31 -5.95 -0.81 -8.02
N PHE A 32 -6.18 -1.75 -7.10
CA PHE A 32 -5.31 -1.94 -5.94
C PHE A 32 -3.90 -2.33 -6.36
N GLY A 33 -3.75 -3.20 -7.36
CA GLY A 33 -2.46 -3.55 -7.94
C GLY A 33 -1.71 -2.34 -8.50
N HIS A 34 -2.39 -1.48 -9.28
CA HIS A 34 -1.79 -0.26 -9.82
C HIS A 34 -1.41 0.74 -8.72
N PHE A 35 -2.29 0.94 -7.74
CA PHE A 35 -2.02 1.78 -6.58
C PHE A 35 -0.81 1.29 -5.78
N LEU A 36 -0.76 -0.01 -5.48
CA LEU A 36 0.34 -0.62 -4.76
C LEU A 36 1.65 -0.56 -5.55
N ALA A 37 1.60 -0.79 -6.86
CA ALA A 37 2.77 -0.67 -7.73
C ALA A 37 3.33 0.75 -7.70
N GLY A 38 2.48 1.79 -7.76
CA GLY A 38 2.92 3.18 -7.65
C GLY A 38 3.55 3.50 -6.28
N LEU A 39 3.00 2.96 -5.18
CA LEU A 39 3.62 3.11 -3.86
C LEU A 39 4.99 2.44 -3.76
N ILE A 40 5.14 1.25 -4.36
CA ILE A 40 6.40 0.52 -4.37
C ILE A 40 7.44 1.22 -5.23
N ASP A 41 7.03 1.77 -6.38
CA ASP A 41 7.94 2.47 -7.30
C ASP A 41 8.42 3.82 -6.74
N SER A 42 7.56 4.51 -5.98
CA SER A 42 7.90 5.79 -5.33
C SER A 42 8.77 5.62 -4.08
N ASP A 43 8.27 4.88 -3.07
CA ASP A 43 8.87 4.80 -1.72
C ASP A 43 9.10 3.36 -1.25
N GLY A 44 8.99 2.40 -2.16
CA GLY A 44 9.25 0.99 -1.91
C GLY A 44 10.71 0.61 -2.06
N HIS A 45 11.12 -0.36 -1.26
CA HIS A 45 12.43 -0.98 -1.30
C HIS A 45 12.31 -2.49 -1.12
N ILE A 46 12.92 -3.26 -2.02
CA ILE A 46 12.94 -4.71 -1.94
C ILE A 46 14.25 -5.17 -1.31
N ARG A 47 14.18 -5.80 -0.15
CA ARG A 47 15.35 -6.39 0.52
C ARG A 47 15.76 -7.69 -0.19
N LYS A 48 17.04 -8.02 -0.08
CA LYS A 48 17.63 -9.28 -0.62
C LYS A 48 16.94 -10.56 -0.12
N ASN A 49 16.26 -10.48 1.02
CA ASN A 49 15.54 -11.59 1.63
C ASN A 49 14.10 -11.76 1.08
N GLY A 50 13.72 -11.01 0.03
CA GLY A 50 12.37 -11.08 -0.57
C GLY A 50 11.30 -10.27 0.17
N PHE A 51 11.71 -9.39 1.09
CA PHE A 51 10.79 -8.49 1.79
C PHE A 51 10.57 -7.23 0.97
N VAL A 52 9.31 -6.84 0.80
CA VAL A 52 8.93 -5.54 0.25
C VAL A 52 8.68 -4.61 1.43
N VAL A 53 9.39 -3.49 1.43
CA VAL A 53 9.33 -2.49 2.49
C VAL A 53 8.89 -1.18 1.87
N ILE A 54 7.84 -0.57 2.40
CA ILE A 54 7.36 0.73 1.95
C ILE A 54 7.48 1.71 3.13
N ALA A 55 8.17 2.81 2.90
CA ALA A 55 8.31 3.88 3.88
C ALA A 55 7.18 4.91 3.69
N PHE A 56 6.54 5.29 4.79
CA PHE A 56 5.50 6.31 4.84
C PHE A 56 5.90 7.40 5.80
N HIS A 57 5.46 8.62 5.53
CA HIS A 57 5.52 9.68 6.52
C HIS A 57 4.51 9.42 7.66
N SER A 58 4.76 9.91 8.87
CA SER A 58 3.86 9.71 10.03
C SER A 58 2.45 10.24 9.82
N LYS A 59 2.28 11.21 8.92
CA LYS A 59 0.96 11.77 8.55
C LYS A 59 0.11 10.77 7.73
N GLU A 60 0.75 9.80 7.08
CA GLU A 60 0.13 8.87 6.14
C GLU A 60 -0.01 7.45 6.72
N ILE A 61 0.08 7.33 8.04
CA ILE A 61 0.00 6.04 8.75
C ILE A 61 -1.30 5.26 8.46
N SER A 62 -2.38 5.96 8.14
CA SER A 62 -3.65 5.36 7.73
C SER A 62 -3.49 4.48 6.49
N VAL A 63 -2.64 4.86 5.54
CA VAL A 63 -2.34 4.10 4.32
C VAL A 63 -1.61 2.81 4.66
N ALA A 64 -0.63 2.87 5.57
CA ALA A 64 0.09 1.68 6.03
C ALA A 64 -0.84 0.65 6.70
N TYR A 65 -1.76 1.10 7.55
CA TYR A 65 -2.77 0.22 8.16
C TYR A 65 -3.82 -0.27 7.16
N TYR A 66 -4.17 0.54 6.15
CA TYR A 66 -5.04 0.12 5.06
C TYR A 66 -4.39 -1.04 4.27
N LEU A 67 -3.12 -0.92 3.90
CA LEU A 67 -2.38 -1.99 3.22
C LEU A 67 -2.36 -3.27 4.04
N LYS A 68 -2.07 -3.18 5.34
CA LYS A 68 -2.14 -4.32 6.25
C LYS A 68 -3.51 -5.00 6.25
N LYS A 69 -4.59 -4.22 6.23
CA LYS A 69 -5.97 -4.73 6.20
C LYS A 69 -6.33 -5.41 4.88
N VAL A 70 -5.94 -4.81 3.75
CA VAL A 70 -6.28 -5.33 2.40
C VAL A 70 -5.45 -6.58 2.07
N LEU A 71 -4.16 -6.54 2.35
CA LEU A 71 -3.25 -7.67 2.08
C LEU A 71 -3.38 -8.78 3.13
N ASN A 72 -4.05 -8.49 4.26
CA ASN A 72 -4.18 -9.37 5.43
C ASN A 72 -2.84 -10.02 5.84
N SER A 73 -1.76 -9.29 5.61
CA SER A 73 -0.37 -9.74 5.73
C SER A 73 0.54 -8.53 5.92
N GLY A 74 1.68 -8.77 6.55
CA GLY A 74 2.70 -7.77 6.83
C GLY A 74 2.58 -7.07 8.18
N SER A 75 3.66 -6.37 8.51
CA SER A 75 3.89 -5.68 9.77
C SER A 75 4.03 -4.18 9.52
N VAL A 76 3.44 -3.39 10.40
CA VAL A 76 3.59 -1.92 10.42
C VAL A 76 4.35 -1.56 11.68
N TYR A 77 5.48 -0.87 11.54
CA TYR A 77 6.26 -0.39 12.68
C TYR A 77 6.64 1.08 12.51
N LYS A 78 6.68 1.79 13.63
CA LYS A 78 7.10 3.20 13.69
C LYS A 78 8.58 3.27 14.00
N ILE A 79 9.31 4.13 13.29
CA ILE A 79 10.72 4.36 13.58
C ILE A 79 10.83 5.36 14.72
N LYS A 80 11.51 4.96 15.81
CA LYS A 80 11.76 5.85 16.95
C LYS A 80 12.59 7.05 16.50
N ASN A 81 12.25 8.23 17.00
CA ASN A 81 12.97 9.48 16.73
C ASN A 81 12.98 9.91 15.25
N ARG A 82 12.07 9.38 14.42
CA ARG A 82 11.83 9.84 13.05
C ARG A 82 10.33 9.91 12.80
N HIS A 83 9.89 10.88 11.99
CA HIS A 83 8.51 10.96 11.54
C HIS A 83 8.20 9.96 10.41
N ALA A 84 8.66 8.72 10.54
CA ALA A 84 8.53 7.68 9.53
C ALA A 84 7.84 6.43 10.10
N VAL A 85 7.00 5.83 9.27
CA VAL A 85 6.31 4.58 9.51
C VAL A 85 6.67 3.64 8.37
N THR A 86 6.97 2.39 8.69
CA THR A 86 7.35 1.40 7.69
C THR A 86 6.31 0.30 7.66
N TYR A 87 5.84 -0.03 6.46
CA TYR A 87 5.11 -1.25 6.19
C TYR A 87 6.07 -2.27 5.57
N GLU A 88 6.05 -3.49 6.07
CA GLU A 88 6.87 -4.59 5.57
C GLU A 88 5.98 -5.80 5.32
N CYS A 89 6.05 -6.36 4.11
CA CYS A 89 5.41 -7.62 3.78
C CYS A 89 6.40 -8.60 3.15
N MET A 90 6.17 -9.88 3.41
CA MET A 90 6.91 -10.99 2.81
C MET A 90 6.00 -11.63 1.76
N SER A 91 6.52 -11.83 0.56
CA SER A 91 5.86 -12.74 -0.39
C SER A 91 6.19 -14.17 0.04
N ASN A 92 5.15 -14.94 0.37
CA ASN A 92 5.29 -16.37 0.69
C ASN A 92 5.67 -17.20 -0.54
N ASP A 93 5.65 -16.59 -1.73
CA ASP A 93 5.91 -17.23 -3.03
C ASP A 93 7.33 -16.99 -3.56
N VAL A 94 8.21 -16.29 -2.83
CA VAL A 94 9.63 -16.19 -3.24
C VAL A 94 10.32 -17.49 -2.80
N PRO A 95 10.62 -18.43 -3.72
CA PRO A 95 11.38 -19.61 -3.36
C PRO A 95 12.71 -19.13 -2.77
N ASN A 96 13.05 -19.70 -1.62
CA ASN A 96 14.29 -19.55 -0.89
C ASN A 96 15.48 -19.74 -1.85
N ARG A 97 15.89 -18.68 -2.55
CA ARG A 97 17.18 -18.60 -3.23
C ARG A 97 18.19 -18.48 -2.11
N LYS A 98 18.55 -19.63 -1.55
CA LYS A 98 19.70 -19.80 -0.69
C LYS A 98 20.84 -19.05 -1.36
N LEU A 99 21.25 -17.92 -0.77
CA LEU A 99 22.57 -17.37 -1.05
C LEU A 99 23.55 -18.42 -0.50
N SER A 100 23.95 -19.34 -1.37
CA SER A 100 25.08 -20.22 -1.15
C SER A 100 26.28 -19.30 -0.97
N LYS A 101 26.71 -19.14 0.29
CA LYS A 101 28.08 -18.74 0.56
C LYS A 101 28.94 -19.93 0.08
N LYS A 102 29.73 -19.72 -0.96
CA LYS A 102 30.83 -20.58 -1.34
C LYS A 102 32.07 -19.71 -1.47
#